data_AF-A0A8H6JIU8-F1
#
_entry.id   AF-A0A8H6JIU8-F1
#
_cell.length_a   1.000
_cell.length_b   1.000
_cell.length_c   1.000
_cell.angle_alpha   90.00
_cell.angle_beta   90.00
_cell.angle_gamma   90.00
#
_symmetry.space_group_name_H-M   'P 1'
#
loop_
_entity.id
_entity.type
_entity.pdbx_description
1 polymer ?
#
loop_
_entity_poly.entity_id
_entity_poly.type
_entity_poly.pdbx_seq_one_letter_code
_entity_poly.pdbx_strand_id
1 'polypeptide(L)'
;MIDRFLQEVEAASKQAVENDVPLLVLLFCHAIGNWDFLLDGSDKQEPPDLGVDVAEMMAFRWYASFPADYMVAMFGLKAPNGQTCLMWNRLAWFFSNARKSIPQYGEIYNEVWSALRNGDVDLLPSDIQGPPFIQLKEYLTTAIAASDLGRDGAVEVAARMVQFMNTIRDFTKERNLTAAMRSESVINTGREMFKALGRKFRLP
;
A
#
# COMPACT_ATOMS: atom_id res chain seq x y z
N MET A 1 -0.40 13.88 -17.01
CA MET A 1 -0.54 13.23 -15.67
C MET A 1 -1.66 13.89 -14.88
N ILE A 2 -1.63 15.22 -14.71
CA ILE A 2 -2.71 15.98 -14.06
C ILE A 2 -4.05 15.83 -14.79
N ASP A 3 -4.08 15.93 -16.13
CA ASP A 3 -5.35 15.86 -16.87
C ASP A 3 -6.08 14.53 -16.70
N ARG A 4 -5.33 13.41 -16.67
CA ARG A 4 -5.87 12.08 -16.42
C ARG A 4 -6.38 11.95 -14.99
N PHE A 5 -5.63 12.48 -14.01
CA PHE A 5 -6.09 12.52 -12.62
C PHE A 5 -7.39 13.31 -12.49
N LEU A 6 -7.50 14.47 -13.14
CA LEU A 6 -8.73 15.27 -13.14
C LEU A 6 -9.90 14.53 -13.81
N GLN A 7 -9.66 13.80 -14.90
CA GLN A 7 -10.68 12.96 -15.55
C GLN A 7 -11.15 11.81 -14.64
N GLU A 8 -10.23 11.14 -13.95
CA GLU A 8 -10.58 10.06 -13.02
C GLU A 8 -11.29 10.60 -11.77
N VAL A 9 -10.90 11.78 -11.28
CA VAL A 9 -11.62 12.51 -10.22
C VAL A 9 -13.02 12.91 -10.68
N GLU A 10 -13.19 13.39 -11.91
CA GLU A 10 -14.51 13.76 -12.44
C GLU A 10 -15.42 12.53 -12.60
N ALA A 11 -14.88 11.42 -13.12
CA ALA A 11 -15.61 10.16 -13.27
C ALA A 11 -16.01 9.57 -11.91
N ALA A 12 -15.07 9.54 -10.96
CA ALA A 12 -15.36 9.16 -9.59
C ALA A 12 -16.37 10.12 -8.94
N SER A 13 -16.34 11.41 -9.26
CA SER A 13 -17.27 12.40 -8.68
C SER A 13 -18.69 12.16 -9.14
N LYS A 14 -18.89 11.80 -10.41
CA LYS A 14 -20.21 11.42 -10.94
C LYS A 14 -20.72 10.16 -10.24
N GLN A 15 -19.87 9.15 -10.11
CA GLN A 15 -20.24 7.91 -9.42
C GLN A 15 -20.51 8.10 -7.92
N ALA A 16 -19.79 9.01 -7.26
CA ALA A 16 -20.02 9.38 -5.86
C ALA A 16 -21.43 9.95 -5.65
N VAL A 17 -21.84 10.85 -6.53
CA VAL A 17 -23.17 11.46 -6.50
C VAL A 17 -24.25 10.42 -6.81
N GLU A 18 -24.02 9.54 -7.81
CA GLU A 18 -24.99 8.51 -8.21
C GLU A 18 -25.24 7.45 -7.13
N ASN A 19 -24.23 7.14 -6.32
CA ASN A 19 -24.30 6.07 -5.32
C ASN A 19 -24.36 6.58 -3.87
N ASP A 20 -24.43 7.90 -3.66
CA ASP A 20 -24.40 8.54 -2.33
C ASP A 20 -23.17 8.15 -1.49
N VAL A 21 -22.00 8.13 -2.13
CA VAL A 21 -20.72 7.73 -1.51
C VAL A 21 -19.67 8.84 -1.62
N PRO A 22 -18.76 9.00 -0.64
CA PRO A 22 -17.74 10.04 -0.73
C PRO A 22 -16.77 9.81 -1.91
N LEU A 23 -16.60 10.83 -2.76
CA LEU A 23 -15.67 10.86 -3.92
C LEU A 23 -14.25 10.37 -3.59
N LEU A 24 -13.77 10.75 -2.42
CA LEU A 24 -12.46 10.39 -1.90
C LEU A 24 -12.33 8.88 -1.59
N VAL A 25 -13.42 8.19 -1.25
CA VAL A 25 -13.43 6.72 -1.06
C VAL A 25 -13.29 6.01 -2.40
N LEU A 26 -13.99 6.49 -3.44
CA LEU A 26 -13.95 5.89 -4.78
C LEU A 26 -12.55 5.90 -5.39
N LEU A 27 -11.84 7.03 -5.25
CA LEU A 27 -10.50 7.20 -5.81
C LEU A 27 -9.44 6.29 -5.17
N PHE A 28 -9.68 5.83 -3.93
CA PHE A 28 -8.71 5.08 -3.14
C PHE A 28 -9.09 3.60 -2.94
N CYS A 29 -10.32 3.21 -3.27
CA CYS A 29 -10.85 1.85 -3.11
C CYS A 29 -11.01 1.08 -4.43
N HIS A 30 -10.31 1.47 -5.50
CA HIS A 30 -10.40 0.87 -6.86
C HIS A 30 -10.07 -0.63 -7.00
N ALA A 31 -9.91 -1.38 -5.90
CA ALA A 31 -9.77 -2.81 -5.94
C ALA A 31 -11.15 -3.47 -5.95
N ILE A 32 -11.53 -3.97 -7.14
CA ILE A 32 -12.70 -4.84 -7.46
C ILE A 32 -13.92 -4.03 -7.92
N GLY A 33 -14.28 -4.22 -9.20
CA GLY A 33 -15.43 -3.60 -9.87
C GLY A 33 -16.81 -4.00 -9.36
N ASN A 34 -16.92 -4.46 -8.12
CA ASN A 34 -18.18 -4.78 -7.44
C ASN A 34 -18.48 -3.87 -6.25
N TRP A 35 -17.65 -2.88 -5.91
CA TRP A 35 -17.91 -1.98 -4.76
C TRP A 35 -18.05 -2.69 -3.39
N ASP A 36 -17.78 -3.99 -3.30
CA ASP A 36 -17.87 -4.83 -2.09
C ASP A 36 -16.82 -4.52 -1.01
N PHE A 37 -16.25 -3.32 -0.97
CA PHE A 37 -15.45 -2.88 0.18
C PHE A 37 -15.90 -1.51 0.70
N LEU A 38 -16.17 -1.54 2.02
CA LEU A 38 -16.58 -0.46 2.93
C LEU A 38 -18.00 0.12 2.78
N LEU A 39 -18.71 -0.09 1.67
CA LEU A 39 -20.03 0.54 1.47
C LEU A 39 -21.13 -0.41 0.99
N ASP A 40 -20.93 -1.73 1.05
CA ASP A 40 -22.04 -2.67 0.86
C ASP A 40 -22.95 -2.63 2.10
N GLY A 41 -23.82 -1.62 2.12
CA GLY A 41 -24.97 -1.48 3.01
C GLY A 41 -26.22 -2.10 2.40
N SER A 42 -26.10 -3.18 1.62
CA SER A 42 -27.25 -3.90 1.06
C SER A 42 -27.62 -5.15 1.85
N ASP A 43 -27.61 -5.07 3.18
CA ASP A 43 -28.67 -5.64 4.00
C ASP A 43 -28.66 -4.96 5.38
N LYS A 44 -29.80 -4.94 6.06
CA LYS A 44 -30.07 -4.15 7.29
C LYS A 44 -29.23 -4.58 8.51
N GLN A 45 -27.92 -4.38 8.46
CA GLN A 45 -27.01 -4.34 9.58
C GLN A 45 -26.10 -3.13 9.36
N GLU A 46 -25.99 -2.28 10.38
CA GLU A 46 -25.04 -1.17 10.37
C GLU A 46 -23.66 -1.72 9.92
N PRO A 47 -22.97 -1.05 8.98
CA PRO A 47 -21.64 -1.47 8.59
C PRO A 47 -20.83 -1.58 9.90
N PRO A 48 -20.12 -2.71 10.13
CA PRO A 48 -19.33 -2.84 11.33
C PRO A 48 -18.46 -1.59 11.44
N ASP A 49 -18.55 -0.88 12.56
CA ASP A 49 -17.65 0.21 12.88
C ASP A 49 -16.24 -0.39 12.96
N LEU A 50 -15.57 -0.45 11.81
CA LEU A 50 -14.24 -1.05 11.67
C LEU A 50 -13.18 -0.16 12.35
N GLY A 51 -13.58 0.96 12.98
CA GLY A 51 -12.66 1.93 13.57
C GLY A 51 -11.76 2.60 12.53
N VAL A 52 -12.11 2.50 11.24
CA VAL A 52 -11.31 3.02 10.13
C VAL A 52 -11.60 4.50 9.95
N ASP A 53 -10.57 5.32 10.11
CA ASP A 53 -10.59 6.70 9.67
C ASP A 53 -10.27 6.74 8.18
N VAL A 54 -11.27 7.13 7.39
CA VAL A 54 -11.19 7.18 5.92
C VAL A 54 -10.06 8.10 5.45
N ALA A 55 -9.84 9.24 6.12
CA ALA A 55 -8.79 10.18 5.74
C ALA A 55 -7.41 9.58 6.01
N GLU A 56 -7.24 8.89 7.13
CA GLU A 56 -6.01 8.19 7.49
C GLU A 56 -5.72 7.01 6.53
N MET A 57 -6.73 6.20 6.21
CA MET A 57 -6.60 5.13 5.22
C MET A 57 -6.13 5.67 3.87
N MET A 58 -6.71 6.79 3.43
CA MET A 58 -6.36 7.42 2.16
C MET A 58 -4.95 7.99 2.16
N ALA A 59 -4.57 8.71 3.22
CA ALA A 59 -3.22 9.23 3.39
C ALA A 59 -2.19 8.10 3.38
N PHE A 60 -2.51 6.98 4.06
CA PHE A 60 -1.68 5.78 4.04
C PHE A 60 -1.53 5.20 2.63
N ARG A 61 -2.61 5.00 1.88
CA ARG A 61 -2.55 4.47 0.50
C ARG A 61 -1.82 5.40 -0.46
N TRP A 62 -2.04 6.71 -0.34
CA TRP A 62 -1.29 7.73 -1.08
C TRP A 62 0.21 7.61 -0.78
N TYR A 63 0.59 7.59 0.50
CA TYR A 63 1.97 7.45 0.92
C TYR A 63 2.60 6.14 0.45
N ALA A 64 1.88 5.02 0.58
CA ALA A 64 2.34 3.70 0.18
C ALA A 64 2.55 3.57 -1.33
N SER A 65 1.83 4.35 -2.15
CA SER A 65 2.01 4.34 -3.60
C SER A 65 3.34 4.95 -4.05
N PHE A 66 3.90 5.91 -3.31
CA PHE A 66 5.13 6.60 -3.74
C PHE A 66 6.37 5.69 -3.78
N PRO A 67 6.68 4.88 -2.75
CA PRO A 67 7.77 3.91 -2.84
C PRO A 67 7.64 2.97 -4.03
N ALA A 68 6.40 2.58 -4.39
CA ALA A 68 6.17 1.69 -5.50
C ALA A 68 6.58 2.32 -6.84
N ASP A 69 6.11 3.54 -7.12
CA ASP A 69 6.46 4.28 -8.33
C ASP A 69 7.95 4.64 -8.36
N TYR A 70 8.53 5.00 -7.22
CA TYR A 70 9.96 5.27 -7.09
C TYR A 70 10.80 4.03 -7.39
N MET A 71 10.42 2.86 -6.86
CA MET A 71 11.11 1.59 -7.17
C MET A 71 11.00 1.24 -8.65
N VAL A 72 9.82 1.36 -9.26
CA VAL A 72 9.66 1.14 -10.71
C VAL A 72 10.63 2.01 -11.51
N ALA A 73 10.74 3.30 -11.18
CA ALA A 73 11.68 4.21 -11.84
C ALA A 73 13.15 3.86 -11.54
N MET A 74 13.50 3.62 -10.28
CA MET A 74 14.86 3.30 -9.83
C MET A 74 15.41 2.04 -10.48
N PHE A 75 14.58 1.02 -10.66
CA PHE A 75 14.97 -0.26 -11.27
C PHE A 75 14.80 -0.28 -12.79
N GLY A 76 14.47 0.86 -13.41
CA GLY A 76 14.32 0.97 -14.87
C GLY A 76 13.16 0.16 -15.45
N LEU A 77 12.15 -0.12 -14.64
CA LEU A 77 10.98 -0.91 -15.03
C LEU A 77 9.95 -0.04 -15.74
N LYS A 78 9.09 -0.68 -16.52
CA LYS A 78 7.93 -0.01 -17.12
C LYS A 78 6.74 -0.08 -16.17
N ALA A 79 6.15 1.08 -15.89
CA ALA A 79 4.88 1.15 -15.17
C ALA A 79 3.79 0.37 -15.95
N PRO A 80 3.06 -0.55 -15.31
CA PRO A 80 1.92 -1.24 -15.90
C PRO A 80 0.90 -0.24 -16.47
N ASN A 81 0.50 -0.39 -17.73
CA ASN A 81 -0.34 0.56 -18.47
C ASN A 81 0.18 2.02 -18.52
N GLY A 82 1.45 2.28 -18.18
CA GLY A 82 1.98 3.63 -18.02
C GLY A 82 1.31 4.42 -16.89
N GLN A 83 0.73 3.74 -15.90
CA GLN A 83 0.02 4.34 -14.77
C GLN A 83 0.86 4.29 -13.50
N THR A 84 0.69 5.29 -12.63
CA THR A 84 1.25 5.24 -11.27
C THR A 84 0.56 4.16 -10.44
N CYS A 85 1.22 3.69 -9.38
CA CYS A 85 0.73 2.63 -8.52
C CYS A 85 -0.69 2.91 -7.99
N LEU A 86 -0.95 4.14 -7.53
CA LEU A 86 -2.26 4.51 -6.99
C LEU A 86 -3.37 4.45 -8.04
N MET A 87 -3.07 4.92 -9.26
CA MET A 87 -4.05 5.04 -10.35
C MET A 87 -4.11 3.77 -11.22
N TRP A 88 -3.31 2.75 -10.90
CA TRP A 88 -3.18 1.58 -11.75
C TRP A 88 -4.46 0.76 -11.76
N ASN A 89 -5.02 0.57 -12.96
CA ASN A 89 -6.19 -0.27 -13.14
C ASN A 89 -5.75 -1.72 -13.39
N ARG A 90 -5.74 -2.51 -12.31
CA ARG A 90 -5.38 -3.93 -12.33
C ARG A 90 -6.26 -4.75 -13.28
N LEU A 91 -7.58 -4.51 -13.29
CA LEU A 91 -8.50 -5.28 -14.13
C LEU A 91 -8.23 -5.02 -15.61
N ALA A 92 -8.05 -3.75 -15.98
CA ALA A 92 -7.68 -3.37 -17.34
C ALA A 92 -6.36 -4.03 -17.77
N TRP A 93 -5.35 -4.08 -16.88
CA TRP A 93 -4.13 -4.83 -17.15
C TRP A 93 -4.39 -6.32 -17.35
N PHE A 94 -5.13 -6.95 -16.45
CA PHE A 94 -5.37 -8.39 -16.45
C PHE A 94 -6.09 -8.87 -17.72
N PHE A 95 -7.03 -8.07 -18.22
CA PHE A 95 -7.79 -8.34 -19.45
C PHE A 95 -7.13 -7.79 -20.71
N SER A 96 -6.02 -7.06 -20.61
CA SER A 96 -5.29 -6.54 -21.78
C SER A 96 -4.62 -7.63 -22.59
N ASN A 97 -4.42 -7.37 -23.89
CA ASN A 97 -3.59 -8.21 -24.75
C ASN A 97 -2.09 -8.08 -24.44
N ALA A 98 -1.66 -6.97 -23.82
CA ALA A 98 -0.26 -6.73 -23.47
C ALA A 98 0.30 -7.81 -22.54
N ARG A 99 -0.51 -8.25 -21.56
CA ARG A 99 -0.15 -9.38 -20.70
C ARG A 99 0.01 -10.69 -21.49
N LYS A 100 -0.87 -10.95 -22.45
CA LYS A 100 -0.86 -12.19 -23.25
C LYS A 100 0.34 -12.28 -24.19
N SER A 101 0.90 -11.13 -24.58
CA SER A 101 2.10 -11.07 -25.42
C SER A 101 3.42 -11.30 -24.66
N ILE A 102 3.40 -11.36 -23.33
CA ILE A 102 4.63 -11.56 -22.53
C ILE A 102 4.85 -13.06 -22.31
N PRO A 103 5.97 -13.63 -22.81
CA PRO A 103 6.30 -15.04 -22.61
C PRO A 103 6.44 -15.37 -21.11
N GLN A 104 5.89 -16.51 -20.69
CA GLN A 104 6.01 -17.04 -19.32
C GLN A 104 5.54 -16.06 -18.22
N TYR A 105 4.73 -15.05 -18.56
CA TYR A 105 4.29 -14.02 -17.61
C TYR A 105 3.74 -14.61 -16.30
N GLY A 106 2.90 -15.66 -16.39
CA GLY A 106 2.29 -16.26 -15.20
C GLY A 106 3.30 -16.89 -14.24
N GLU A 107 4.32 -17.55 -14.77
CA GLU A 107 5.38 -18.19 -13.97
C GLU A 107 6.26 -17.11 -13.30
N ILE A 108 6.72 -16.14 -14.08
CA ILE A 108 7.51 -15.01 -13.58
C ILE A 108 6.73 -14.22 -12.53
N TYR A 109 5.45 -13.93 -12.79
CA TYR A 109 4.56 -13.23 -11.87
C TYR A 109 4.46 -13.98 -10.53
N ASN A 110 4.23 -15.29 -10.55
CA ASN A 110 4.06 -16.07 -9.32
C ASN A 110 5.34 -16.12 -8.48
N GLU A 111 6.50 -16.19 -9.13
CA GLU A 111 7.79 -16.20 -8.44
C GLU A 111 8.12 -14.85 -7.83
N VAL A 112 7.95 -13.78 -8.60
CA VAL A 112 8.14 -12.41 -8.11
C VAL A 112 7.16 -12.11 -6.98
N TRP A 113 5.89 -12.47 -7.13
CA TRP A 113 4.87 -12.32 -6.09
C TRP A 113 5.29 -13.01 -4.80
N SER A 114 5.77 -14.25 -4.91
CA SER A 114 6.24 -15.04 -3.77
C SER A 114 7.46 -14.39 -3.11
N ALA A 115 8.42 -13.93 -3.90
CA ALA A 115 9.61 -13.24 -3.40
C ALA A 115 9.24 -11.95 -2.64
N LEU A 116 8.41 -11.09 -3.23
CA LEU A 116 7.98 -9.84 -2.61
C LEU A 116 7.10 -10.07 -1.38
N ARG A 117 6.23 -11.09 -1.41
CA ARG A 117 5.40 -11.48 -0.27
C ARG A 117 6.25 -11.98 0.90
N ASN A 118 7.21 -12.86 0.63
CA ASN A 118 8.07 -13.42 1.66
C ASN A 118 9.09 -12.41 2.20
N GLY A 119 9.43 -11.39 1.40
CA GLY A 119 10.25 -10.26 1.81
C GLY A 119 9.52 -9.13 2.52
N ASP A 120 8.21 -9.30 2.79
CA ASP A 120 7.38 -8.34 3.52
C ASP A 120 7.41 -6.91 2.93
N VAL A 121 7.39 -6.78 1.60
CA VAL A 121 7.56 -5.49 0.90
C VAL A 121 6.46 -4.45 1.23
N ASP A 122 5.36 -4.88 1.86
CA ASP A 122 4.24 -4.01 2.19
C ASP A 122 4.62 -2.98 3.28
N LEU A 123 3.88 -1.88 3.29
CA LEU A 123 3.78 -1.03 4.47
C LEU A 123 2.64 -1.55 5.34
N LEU A 124 2.87 -1.59 6.64
CA LEU A 124 1.85 -1.99 7.61
C LEU A 124 0.99 -0.77 7.97
N PRO A 125 -0.34 -0.84 7.78
CA PRO A 125 -1.25 0.20 8.26
C PRO A 125 -1.35 0.18 9.79
N SER A 126 -1.75 1.29 10.39
CA SER A 126 -2.25 1.32 11.77
C SER A 126 -3.70 0.81 11.84
N ASP A 127 -4.20 0.60 13.06
CA ASP A 127 -5.56 0.08 13.29
C ASP A 127 -6.66 0.96 12.68
N ILE A 128 -6.42 2.27 12.57
CA ILE A 128 -7.37 3.23 11.98
C ILE A 128 -7.21 3.40 10.48
N GLN A 129 -6.13 2.89 9.89
CA GLN A 129 -5.84 3.01 8.45
C GLN A 129 -6.43 1.86 7.63
N GLY A 130 -7.09 0.90 8.29
CA GLY A 130 -7.75 -0.23 7.65
C GLY A 130 -6.78 -1.31 7.16
N PRO A 131 -7.19 -2.13 6.18
CA PRO A 131 -6.41 -3.29 5.75
C PRO A 131 -5.16 -2.91 4.93
N PRO A 132 -4.18 -3.83 4.81
CA PRO A 132 -2.98 -3.61 4.00
C PRO A 132 -3.27 -3.22 2.55
N PHE A 133 -2.46 -2.32 2.00
CA PHE A 133 -2.59 -1.84 0.63
C PHE A 133 -1.93 -2.80 -0.37
N ILE A 134 -2.61 -3.92 -0.65
CA ILE A 134 -2.08 -5.02 -1.47
C ILE A 134 -1.69 -4.61 -2.90
N GLN A 135 -2.31 -3.54 -3.43
CA GLN A 135 -2.04 -3.00 -4.76
C GLN A 135 -0.59 -2.60 -4.95
N LEU A 136 0.11 -2.15 -3.89
CA LEU A 136 1.55 -1.88 -3.92
C LEU A 136 2.32 -3.09 -4.47
N LYS A 137 2.08 -4.26 -3.87
CA LYS A 137 2.80 -5.49 -4.21
C LYS A 137 2.39 -6.04 -5.57
N GLU A 138 1.11 -5.96 -5.89
CA GLU A 138 0.58 -6.39 -7.20
C GLU A 138 1.12 -5.53 -8.34
N TYR A 139 1.22 -4.22 -8.11
CA TYR A 139 1.78 -3.26 -9.06
C TYR A 139 3.26 -3.55 -9.32
N LEU A 140 4.07 -3.71 -8.27
CA LEU A 140 5.50 -4.03 -8.41
C LEU A 140 5.72 -5.38 -9.10
N THR A 141 4.96 -6.40 -8.69
CA THR A 141 5.03 -7.73 -9.31
C THR A 141 4.71 -7.64 -10.80
N THR A 142 3.68 -6.89 -11.16
CA THR A 142 3.29 -6.67 -12.55
C THR A 142 4.37 -5.92 -13.32
N ALA A 143 4.94 -4.85 -12.76
CA ALA A 143 5.99 -4.07 -13.41
C ALA A 143 7.23 -4.92 -13.72
N ILE A 144 7.64 -5.78 -12.78
CA ILE A 144 8.76 -6.70 -12.96
C ILE A 144 8.41 -7.76 -14.00
N ALA A 145 7.27 -8.46 -13.84
CA ALA A 145 6.89 -9.56 -14.72
C ALA A 145 6.60 -9.11 -16.16
N ALA A 146 6.23 -7.84 -16.36
CA ALA A 146 6.05 -7.25 -17.67
C ALA A 146 7.34 -6.71 -18.31
N SER A 147 8.45 -6.72 -17.59
CA SER A 147 9.74 -6.23 -18.06
C SER A 147 10.53 -7.35 -18.76
N ASP A 148 11.38 -6.96 -19.71
CA ASP A 148 12.19 -7.87 -20.51
C ASP A 148 13.48 -8.27 -19.77
N LEU A 149 13.32 -8.88 -18.60
CA LEU A 149 14.41 -9.27 -17.69
C LEU A 149 14.70 -10.78 -17.72
N GLY A 150 13.78 -11.57 -18.27
CA GLY A 150 13.74 -13.02 -18.05
C GLY A 150 13.44 -13.38 -16.58
N ARG A 151 13.37 -14.67 -16.30
CA ARG A 151 13.00 -15.20 -14.98
C ARG A 151 14.00 -14.83 -13.88
N ASP A 152 15.28 -15.12 -14.10
CA ASP A 152 16.33 -14.88 -13.10
C ASP A 152 16.49 -13.39 -12.80
N GLY A 153 16.49 -12.55 -13.84
CA GLY A 153 16.56 -11.09 -13.68
C GLY A 153 15.35 -10.51 -12.96
N ALA A 154 14.15 -11.04 -13.20
CA ALA A 154 12.95 -10.64 -12.48
C ALA A 154 13.04 -10.96 -10.97
N VAL A 155 13.52 -12.16 -10.62
CA VAL A 155 13.70 -12.57 -9.21
C VAL A 155 14.81 -11.74 -8.54
N GLU A 156 15.90 -11.44 -9.24
CA GLU A 156 16.97 -10.58 -8.73
C GLU A 156 16.46 -9.17 -8.41
N VAL A 157 15.68 -8.56 -9.32
CA VAL A 157 15.08 -7.24 -9.08
C VAL A 157 14.12 -7.28 -7.89
N ALA A 158 13.31 -8.33 -7.77
CA ALA A 158 12.43 -8.51 -6.62
C ALA A 158 13.21 -8.55 -5.30
N ALA A 159 14.32 -9.30 -5.25
CA ALA A 159 15.18 -9.38 -4.07
C ALA A 159 15.80 -8.01 -3.71
N ARG A 160 16.22 -7.22 -4.71
CA ARG A 160 16.74 -5.87 -4.50
C ARG A 160 15.67 -4.90 -4.00
N MET A 161 14.42 -5.02 -4.46
CA MET A 161 13.30 -4.24 -3.92
C MET A 161 13.01 -4.58 -2.46
N VAL A 162 13.06 -5.86 -2.10
CA VAL A 162 12.93 -6.30 -0.71
C VAL A 162 14.02 -5.68 0.16
N GLN A 163 15.28 -5.71 -0.29
CA GLN A 163 16.39 -5.07 0.44
C GLN A 163 16.17 -3.57 0.60
N PHE A 164 15.73 -2.88 -0.46
CA PHE A 164 15.41 -1.46 -0.42
C PHE A 164 14.32 -1.13 0.62
N MET A 165 13.23 -1.90 0.64
CA MET A 165 12.16 -1.70 1.63
C MET A 165 12.61 -2.01 3.05
N ASN A 166 13.47 -3.02 3.25
CA ASN A 166 14.10 -3.27 4.55
C ASN A 166 14.91 -2.05 5.01
N THR A 167 15.72 -1.45 4.13
CA THR A 167 16.48 -0.23 4.45
C THR A 167 15.56 0.94 4.81
N ILE A 168 14.46 1.17 4.09
CA ILE A 168 13.48 2.22 4.43
C ILE A 168 12.88 1.97 5.82
N ARG A 169 12.50 0.72 6.12
CA ARG A 169 11.89 0.37 7.41
C ARG A 169 12.88 0.58 8.55
N ASP A 170 14.14 0.18 8.38
CA ASP A 170 15.17 0.35 9.40
C ASP A 170 15.51 1.82 9.63
N PHE A 171 15.64 2.61 8.56
CA PHE A 171 15.82 4.06 8.67
C PHE A 171 14.64 4.73 9.39
N THR A 172 13.41 4.30 9.09
CA THR A 172 12.20 4.84 9.74
C THR A 172 12.18 4.49 11.23
N LYS A 173 12.53 3.25 11.60
CA LYS A 173 12.65 2.84 13.00
C LYS A 173 13.71 3.66 13.72
N GLU A 174 14.90 3.82 13.15
CA GLU A 174 15.99 4.59 13.74
C GLU A 174 15.61 6.06 13.94
N ARG A 175 14.98 6.66 12.92
CA ARG A 175 14.47 8.04 13.00
C ARG A 175 13.42 8.18 14.10
N ASN A 176 12.46 7.26 14.17
CA ASN A 176 11.39 7.30 15.17
C ASN A 176 11.94 7.07 16.59
N LEU A 177 12.88 6.15 16.77
CA LEU A 177 13.60 5.94 18.03
C LEU A 177 14.37 7.20 18.44
N THR A 178 15.11 7.80 17.52
CA THR A 178 15.85 9.05 17.77
C THR A 178 14.92 10.20 18.15
N ALA A 179 13.78 10.34 17.46
CA ALA A 179 12.76 11.34 17.78
C ALA A 179 12.12 11.08 19.15
N ALA A 180 11.77 9.83 19.48
CA ALA A 180 11.21 9.45 20.77
C ALA A 180 12.20 9.68 21.92
N MET A 181 13.48 9.37 21.73
CA MET A 181 14.55 9.62 22.71
C MET A 181 14.82 11.11 22.94
N ARG A 182 14.41 11.98 22.02
CA ARG A 182 14.51 13.44 22.17
C ARG A 182 13.19 14.08 22.62
N SER A 183 12.11 13.31 22.68
CA SER A 183 10.80 13.80 23.10
C SER A 183 10.70 13.85 24.63
N GLU A 184 10.62 15.07 25.15
CA GLU A 184 10.51 15.31 26.59
C GLU A 184 9.25 14.68 27.18
N SER A 185 8.14 14.62 26.42
CA SER A 185 6.89 13.97 26.88
C SER A 185 7.03 12.46 26.99
N VAL A 186 7.74 11.81 26.05
CA VAL A 186 7.98 10.36 26.08
C VAL A 186 8.94 10.00 27.22
N ILE A 187 9.99 10.78 27.43
CA ILE A 187 10.92 10.62 28.56
C ILE A 187 10.18 10.74 29.89
N ASN A 188 9.33 11.77 30.03
CA ASN A 188 8.58 12.01 31.26
C ASN A 188 7.53 10.91 31.50
N THR A 189 6.83 10.45 30.47
CA THR A 189 5.88 9.32 30.56
C THR A 189 6.59 8.03 30.97
N GLY A 190 7.75 7.72 30.37
CA GLY A 190 8.56 6.57 30.74
C GLY A 190 9.02 6.64 32.20
N ARG A 191 9.48 7.80 32.67
CA ARG A 191 9.85 8.02 34.08
C ARG A 191 8.67 7.80 35.03
N GLU A 192 7.49 8.28 34.70
CA GLU A 192 6.29 8.06 35.51
C GLU A 192 5.88 6.59 35.53
N MET A 193 5.99 5.87 34.41
CA MET A 193 5.73 4.44 34.35
C MET A 193 6.71 3.62 35.22
N PHE A 194 8.01 3.95 35.18
CA PHE A 194 9.01 3.33 36.06
C PHE A 194 8.79 3.67 37.54
N LYS A 195 8.37 4.90 37.88
CA LYS A 195 7.98 5.25 39.26
C LYS A 195 6.77 4.46 39.72
N ALA A 196 5.76 4.29 38.88
CA ALA A 196 4.56 3.52 39.19
C ALA A 196 4.88 2.03 39.41
N LEU A 197 5.71 1.44 38.54
CA LEU A 197 6.19 0.06 38.70
C LEU A 197 7.05 -0.09 39.97
N GLY A 198 7.99 0.82 40.22
CA GLY A 198 8.84 0.80 41.41
C GLY A 198 8.07 0.95 42.74
N ARG A 199 6.95 1.68 42.74
CA ARG A 199 6.02 1.73 43.89
C ARG A 199 5.28 0.40 44.10
N LYS A 200 4.98 -0.32 43.02
CA LYS A 200 4.26 -1.60 43.05
C LYS A 200 5.13 -2.78 43.50
N PHE A 201 6.46 -2.67 43.35
CA PHE A 201 7.43 -3.70 43.75
C PHE A 201 8.25 -3.37 45.00
N ARG A 202 7.90 -2.32 45.75
CA ARG A 202 8.40 -2.17 47.13
C ARG A 202 7.75 -3.26 47.98
N LEU A 203 8.49 -4.35 48.21
CA LEU A 203 8.17 -5.33 49.26
C LEU A 203 8.13 -4.60 50.62
N PRO A 204 7.23 -5.01 51.54
CA PRO A 204 7.11 -4.42 52.87
C PRO A 204 8.40 -4.56 53.70
#